data_AF-A0A7J3BDK8-F1
#
_entry.id   AF-A0A7J3BDK8-F1
#
_cell.length_a   1.000
_cell.length_b   1.000
_cell.length_c   1.000
_cell.angle_alpha   90.00
_cell.angle_beta   90.00
_cell.angle_gamma   90.00
#
_symmetry.space_group_name_H-M   'P 1'
#
loop_
_entity.id
_entity.type
_entity.pdbx_description
1 polymer ?
#
loop_
_entity_poly.entity_id
_entity_poly.type
_entity_poly.pdbx_seq_one_letter_code
_entity_poly.pdbx_strand_id
1 'polypeptide(L)'
;MVKKSGFDPEVIVGVSRGGWIPARLMSDFLDKTDLASVGVRFYLEVSRSEKKPEINQEIQVDVAGKSVLVVDDVADTGESMLVLRKYLLDKKVSELRIATIYRKPWSRFTPDYYSRETVAWVIFPWEVFEAVRDMAAKCRRKEWSVSEMRRELFRIGVEEQVVKRCLGEAVEVA
;
A
#
# COMPACT_ATOMS: atom_id res chain seq x y z
N MET A 1 4.68 -18.74 -0.99
CA MET A 1 4.98 -18.55 -2.42
C MET A 1 6.44 -18.14 -2.61
N VAL A 2 6.94 -17.11 -1.90
CA VAL A 2 8.36 -16.71 -1.94
C VAL A 2 9.34 -17.86 -1.63
N LYS A 3 9.38 -18.40 -0.40
CA LYS A 3 10.28 -19.52 -0.04
C LYS A 3 10.16 -20.73 -0.98
N LYS A 4 8.92 -21.09 -1.35
CA LYS A 4 8.65 -22.24 -2.24
C LYS A 4 9.19 -22.05 -3.66
N SER A 5 9.39 -20.80 -4.10
CA SER A 5 9.92 -20.50 -5.43
C SER A 5 11.45 -20.60 -5.54
N GLY A 6 12.14 -20.84 -4.42
CA GLY A 6 13.60 -20.80 -4.35
C GLY A 6 14.22 -19.40 -4.38
N PHE A 7 13.40 -18.34 -4.41
CA PHE A 7 13.89 -16.97 -4.33
C PHE A 7 14.37 -16.63 -2.93
N ASP A 8 15.64 -16.24 -2.83
CA ASP A 8 16.28 -15.80 -1.58
C ASP A 8 16.73 -14.34 -1.72
N PRO A 9 15.89 -13.36 -1.32
CA PRO A 9 16.24 -11.95 -1.45
C PRO A 9 17.35 -11.57 -0.48
N GLU A 10 18.32 -10.80 -0.96
CA GLU A 10 19.35 -10.17 -0.13
C GLU A 10 18.77 -8.92 0.56
N VAL A 11 17.92 -8.15 -0.13
CA VAL A 11 17.30 -6.94 0.44
C VAL A 11 15.78 -7.00 0.30
N ILE A 12 15.07 -6.67 1.37
CA ILE A 12 13.62 -6.44 1.34
C ILE A 12 13.37 -4.93 1.32
N VAL A 13 12.53 -4.48 0.39
CA VAL A 13 12.19 -3.06 0.23
C VAL A 13 10.69 -2.88 0.44
N GLY A 14 10.30 -2.25 1.55
CA GLY A 14 8.92 -1.87 1.81
C GLY A 14 8.52 -0.61 1.06
N VAL A 15 7.37 -0.64 0.39
CA VAL A 15 6.80 0.54 -0.25
C VAL A 15 6.11 1.40 0.80
N SER A 16 6.60 2.61 1.01
CA SER A 16 6.06 3.55 1.97
C SER A 16 4.72 4.08 1.49
N ARG A 17 3.65 4.05 2.30
CA ARG A 17 3.61 3.60 3.71
C ARG A 17 3.03 2.19 3.88
N GLY A 18 2.13 1.77 2.99
CA GLY A 18 1.34 0.53 3.12
C GLY A 18 2.18 -0.73 3.22
N GLY A 19 3.27 -0.79 2.47
CA GLY A 19 4.24 -1.87 2.45
C GLY A 19 5.12 -2.01 3.70
N TRP A 20 5.17 -1.04 4.61
CA TRP A 20 6.08 -1.08 5.77
C TRP A 20 5.85 -2.29 6.69
N ILE A 21 4.60 -2.51 7.07
CA ILE A 21 4.24 -3.62 7.96
C ILE A 21 4.43 -4.97 7.29
N PRO A 22 3.91 -5.24 6.08
CA PRO A 22 4.17 -6.50 5.42
C PRO A 22 5.66 -6.70 5.11
N ALA A 23 6.43 -5.67 4.78
CA ALA A 23 7.88 -5.79 4.58
C ALA A 23 8.60 -6.23 5.86
N ARG A 24 8.25 -5.64 7.03
CA ARG A 24 8.79 -6.08 8.31
C ARG A 24 8.44 -7.53 8.62
N LEU A 25 7.19 -7.95 8.39
CA LEU A 25 6.78 -9.34 8.58
C LEU A 25 7.54 -10.29 7.65
N MET A 26 7.74 -9.90 6.38
CA MET A 26 8.51 -10.69 5.42
C MET A 26 9.99 -10.81 5.82
N SER A 27 10.59 -9.74 6.35
CA SER A 27 11.94 -9.76 6.93
C SER A 27 12.06 -10.78 8.06
N ASP A 28 11.05 -10.86 8.93
CA ASP A 28 10.97 -11.87 9.99
C ASP A 28 10.90 -13.29 9.41
N PHE A 29 9.93 -13.51 8.52
CA PHE A 29 9.63 -14.84 8.00
C PHE A 29 10.73 -15.40 7.10
N LEU A 30 11.47 -14.52 6.40
CA LEU A 30 12.56 -14.89 5.51
C LEU A 30 13.93 -14.85 6.20
N ASP A 31 13.99 -14.45 7.47
CA ASP A 31 15.24 -14.25 8.23
C ASP A 31 16.22 -13.32 7.51
N LYS A 32 15.73 -12.14 7.11
CA LYS A 32 16.50 -11.12 6.39
C LYS A 32 16.55 -9.83 7.20
N THR A 33 17.77 -9.39 7.54
CA THR A 33 18.00 -8.17 8.32
C THR A 33 18.08 -6.92 7.47
N ASP A 34 18.47 -7.06 6.19
CA ASP A 34 18.56 -5.95 5.24
C ASP A 34 17.16 -5.54 4.76
N LEU A 35 16.56 -4.64 5.54
CA LEU A 35 15.24 -4.06 5.29
C LEU A 35 15.38 -2.56 4.99
N ALA A 36 14.86 -2.15 3.84
CA ALA A 36 14.84 -0.77 3.39
C ALA A 36 13.43 -0.30 3.02
N SER A 37 13.30 0.99 2.72
CA SER A 37 12.03 1.61 2.32
C SER A 37 12.22 2.48 1.08
N VAL A 38 11.17 2.54 0.26
CA VAL A 38 11.04 3.44 -0.89
C VAL A 38 9.69 4.14 -0.84
N GLY A 39 9.60 5.42 -1.14
CA GLY A 39 8.32 6.14 -1.18
C GLY A 39 7.81 6.32 -2.59
N VAL A 40 6.53 6.04 -2.80
CA VAL A 40 5.79 6.40 -4.01
C VAL A 40 4.63 7.31 -3.65
N ARG A 41 4.47 8.42 -4.36
CA ARG A 41 3.30 9.31 -4.25
C ARG A 41 2.66 9.53 -5.60
N PHE A 42 1.34 9.72 -5.58
CA PHE A 42 0.59 10.12 -6.77
C PHE A 42 0.50 11.65 -6.82
N TYR A 43 1.18 12.26 -7.80
CA TYR A 43 1.12 13.70 -8.04
C TYR A 43 0.04 14.01 -9.10
N LEU A 44 -0.70 15.10 -8.89
CA LEU A 44 -1.68 15.60 -9.87
C LEU A 44 -0.95 16.37 -10.97
N GLU A 45 -0.91 15.80 -12.17
CA GLU A 45 -0.37 16.49 -13.33
C GLU A 45 -1.41 17.53 -13.81
N VAL A 46 -1.18 18.80 -13.43
CA VAL A 46 -2.11 19.93 -13.66
C VAL A 46 -2.53 20.05 -15.13
N SER A 47 -1.67 19.67 -16.07
CA SER A 47 -1.93 19.72 -17.51
C SER A 47 -2.82 18.59 -18.04
N ARG A 48 -2.98 17.49 -17.30
CA ARG A 48 -3.69 16.28 -17.78
C ARG A 48 -4.81 15.80 -16.87
N SER A 49 -4.99 16.41 -15.70
CA SER A 49 -5.92 15.93 -14.65
C SER A 49 -5.70 14.45 -14.26
N GLU A 50 -4.55 13.88 -14.62
CA GLU A 50 -4.17 12.51 -14.31
C GLU A 50 -3.23 12.50 -13.12
N LYS A 51 -3.41 11.52 -12.23
CA LYS A 51 -2.48 11.26 -11.13
C LYS A 51 -1.41 10.30 -11.61
N LYS A 52 -0.14 10.71 -11.58
CA LYS A 52 0.99 9.84 -11.91
C LYS A 52 1.79 9.49 -10.66
N PRO A 53 2.19 8.21 -10.49
CA PRO A 53 3.08 7.85 -9.40
C PRO A 53 4.51 8.33 -9.68
N GLU A 54 5.17 8.83 -8.65
CA GLU A 54 6.58 9.23 -8.66
C GLU A 54 7.29 8.75 -7.41
N ILE A 55 8.60 8.51 -7.52
CA ILE A 55 9.45 8.23 -6.37
C ILE A 55 9.60 9.52 -5.56
N ASN A 56 9.03 9.56 -4.37
CA ASN A 56 9.13 10.72 -3.47
C ASN A 56 10.13 10.51 -2.34
N GLN A 57 10.61 9.28 -2.15
CA GLN A 57 11.66 8.94 -1.19
C GLN A 57 12.50 7.82 -1.77
N GLU A 58 13.77 8.11 -1.98
CA GLU A 58 14.72 7.14 -2.52
C GLU A 58 15.10 6.06 -1.50
N ILE A 59 15.44 4.87 -2.03
CA ILE A 59 16.04 3.79 -1.24
C ILE A 59 17.40 4.24 -0.73
N GLN A 60 17.61 4.10 0.58
CA GLN A 60 18.81 4.58 1.29
C GLN A 60 19.90 3.52 1.44
N VAL A 61 19.73 2.34 0.84
CA VAL A 61 20.72 1.24 0.85
C VAL A 61 21.17 0.93 -0.56
N ASP A 62 22.41 0.45 -0.71
CA ASP A 62 22.89 -0.03 -1.99
C ASP A 62 22.26 -1.39 -2.33
N VAL A 63 21.60 -1.42 -3.49
CA VAL A 63 20.89 -2.56 -4.06
C VAL A 63 21.51 -3.05 -5.36
N ALA A 64 22.56 -2.38 -5.85
CA ALA A 64 23.22 -2.77 -7.09
C ALA A 64 23.82 -4.18 -6.96
N GLY A 65 23.55 -5.04 -7.95
CA GLY A 65 23.99 -6.44 -7.96
C GLY A 65 23.25 -7.36 -6.97
N LYS A 66 22.30 -6.84 -6.18
CA LYS A 66 21.59 -7.64 -5.16
C LYS A 66 20.24 -8.15 -5.64
N SER A 67 19.81 -9.28 -5.09
CA SER A 67 18.42 -9.76 -5.24
C SER A 67 17.48 -9.00 -4.30
N VAL A 68 16.39 -8.45 -4.86
CA VAL A 68 15.49 -7.54 -4.14
C VAL A 68 14.06 -8.05 -4.15
N LEU A 69 13.46 -8.12 -2.96
CA LEU A 69 12.02 -8.32 -2.78
C LEU A 69 11.35 -6.99 -2.43
N VAL A 70 10.57 -6.43 -3.35
CA VAL A 70 9.68 -5.31 -3.04
C VAL A 70 8.41 -5.84 -2.38
N VAL A 71 7.97 -5.20 -1.31
CA VAL A 71 6.75 -5.59 -0.59
C VAL A 71 5.83 -4.39 -0.45
N ASP A 72 4.58 -4.55 -0.89
CA ASP A 72 3.49 -3.60 -0.69
C ASP A 72 2.24 -4.31 -0.15
N ASP A 73 1.21 -3.56 0.25
CA ASP A 73 -0.01 -4.15 0.79
C ASP A 73 -1.02 -4.53 -0.32
N VAL A 74 -1.25 -3.67 -1.30
CA VAL A 74 -2.17 -3.93 -2.43
C VAL A 74 -1.64 -3.43 -3.77
N ALA A 75 -1.73 -4.28 -4.79
CA ALA A 75 -1.62 -3.87 -6.19
C ALA A 75 -3.00 -3.49 -6.72
N ASP A 76 -3.34 -2.19 -6.67
CA ASP A 76 -4.63 -1.67 -7.15
C ASP A 76 -4.64 -1.44 -8.67
N THR A 77 -4.19 -0.26 -9.13
CA THR A 77 -4.02 0.01 -10.56
C THR A 77 -2.74 -0.63 -11.11
N GLY A 78 -1.77 -0.87 -10.22
CA GLY A 78 -0.43 -1.37 -10.56
C GLY A 78 0.58 -0.29 -10.98
N GLU A 79 0.16 0.97 -11.10
CA GLU A 79 1.01 2.06 -11.58
C GLU A 79 2.22 2.31 -10.68
N SER A 80 2.06 2.28 -9.35
CA SER A 80 3.18 2.39 -8.39
C SER A 80 4.23 1.30 -8.62
N MET A 81 3.78 0.06 -8.89
CA MET A 81 4.68 -1.08 -9.09
C MET A 81 5.47 -0.97 -10.40
N LEU A 82 4.87 -0.39 -11.45
CA LEU A 82 5.56 -0.13 -12.71
C LEU A 82 6.70 0.88 -12.53
N VAL A 83 6.44 1.98 -11.80
CA VAL A 83 7.46 2.99 -11.49
C VAL A 83 8.57 2.43 -10.62
N LEU A 84 8.20 1.66 -9.58
CA LEU A 84 9.18 1.00 -8.71
C LEU A 84 10.05 -0.01 -9.45
N ARG A 85 9.44 -0.83 -10.31
CA ARG A 85 10.17 -1.80 -11.14
C ARG A 85 11.20 -1.08 -12.00
N LYS A 86 10.80 0.00 -12.69
CA LYS A 86 11.73 0.80 -13.49
C LYS A 86 12.86 1.38 -12.64
N TYR A 87 12.52 2.05 -11.54
CA TYR A 87 13.47 2.68 -10.63
C TYR A 87 14.53 1.70 -10.09
N LEU A 88 14.12 0.48 -9.71
CA LEU A 88 15.04 -0.54 -9.19
C LEU A 88 15.89 -1.19 -10.28
N LEU A 89 15.35 -1.41 -11.48
CA LEU A 89 16.13 -1.88 -12.62
C LEU A 89 17.20 -0.86 -13.04
N ASP A 90 16.88 0.44 -13.00
CA ASP A 90 17.84 1.52 -13.25
C ASP A 90 18.98 1.55 -12.20
N LYS A 91 18.72 1.07 -10.97
CA LYS A 91 19.72 0.84 -9.91
C LYS A 91 20.51 -0.47 -10.06
N LYS A 92 20.31 -1.22 -11.14
CA LYS A 92 21.07 -2.44 -11.50
C LYS A 92 21.00 -3.56 -10.46
N VAL A 93 19.82 -3.80 -9.89
CA VAL A 93 19.54 -5.01 -9.10
C VAL A 93 19.77 -6.28 -9.93
N SER A 94 20.24 -7.37 -9.33
CA SER A 94 20.52 -8.62 -10.06
C SER A 94 19.26 -9.44 -10.32
N GLU A 95 18.34 -9.46 -9.36
CA GLU A 95 17.01 -10.06 -9.49
C GLU A 95 15.99 -9.20 -8.74
N LEU A 96 14.82 -9.00 -9.33
CA LEU A 96 13.74 -8.20 -8.73
C LEU A 96 12.45 -8.97 -8.75
N ARG A 97 11.85 -9.17 -7.56
CA ARG A 97 10.49 -9.68 -7.42
C ARG A 97 9.65 -8.77 -6.54
N ILE A 98 8.35 -8.74 -6.79
CA ILE A 98 7.38 -7.91 -6.08
C ILE A 98 6.34 -8.81 -5.42
N ALA A 99 6.09 -8.58 -4.13
CA ALA A 99 5.05 -9.24 -3.35
C ALA A 99 4.01 -8.24 -2.86
N THR A 100 2.73 -8.59 -2.94
CA THR A 100 1.65 -7.87 -2.26
C THR A 100 0.79 -8.78 -1.41
N ILE A 101 0.00 -8.23 -0.48
CA ILE A 101 -1.02 -9.03 0.21
C ILE A 101 -2.17 -9.29 -0.78
N TYR A 102 -2.71 -8.22 -1.37
CA TYR A 102 -3.81 -8.30 -2.32
C TYR A 102 -3.42 -7.81 -3.71
N ARG A 103 -4.10 -8.34 -4.71
CA ARG A 103 -4.13 -7.80 -6.08
C ARG A 103 -5.57 -7.55 -6.50
N LYS A 104 -5.78 -6.47 -7.25
CA LYS A 104 -7.05 -6.23 -7.94
C LYS A 104 -7.04 -6.87 -9.34
N PRO A 105 -8.15 -7.45 -9.82
CA PRO A 105 -8.21 -8.04 -11.16
C PRO A 105 -7.87 -7.05 -12.28
N TRP A 106 -8.19 -5.76 -12.08
CA TRP A 106 -7.93 -4.68 -13.04
C TRP A 106 -6.51 -4.08 -12.93
N SER A 107 -5.67 -4.58 -12.01
CA SER A 107 -4.28 -4.12 -11.93
C SER A 107 -3.54 -4.43 -13.22
N ARG A 108 -2.92 -3.39 -13.80
CA ARG A 108 -2.08 -3.50 -15.01
C ARG A 108 -0.75 -4.17 -14.72
N PHE A 109 -0.40 -4.30 -13.44
CA PHE A 109 0.77 -5.00 -12.96
C PHE A 109 0.36 -6.24 -12.19
N THR A 110 0.98 -7.38 -12.48
CA THR A 110 0.81 -8.61 -11.69
C THR A 110 2.07 -8.81 -10.85
N PRO A 111 1.99 -8.70 -9.52
CA PRO A 111 3.11 -9.03 -8.64
C PRO A 111 3.53 -10.48 -8.82
N ASP A 112 4.83 -10.74 -8.68
CA ASP A 112 5.38 -12.10 -8.69
C ASP A 112 4.74 -12.97 -7.59
N TYR A 113 4.32 -12.34 -6.49
CA TYR A 113 3.59 -12.99 -5.41
C TYR A 113 2.43 -12.13 -4.92
N TYR A 114 1.26 -12.73 -4.74
CA TYR A 114 0.16 -12.11 -3.99
C TYR A 114 -0.60 -13.18 -3.21
N SER A 115 -1.13 -12.83 -2.03
CA SER A 115 -1.86 -13.82 -1.21
C SER A 115 -3.22 -14.14 -1.82
N ARG A 116 -3.98 -13.11 -2.22
CA ARG A 116 -5.33 -13.24 -2.77
C ARG A 116 -5.65 -12.15 -3.78
N GLU A 117 -6.51 -12.48 -4.73
CA GLU A 117 -7.17 -11.49 -5.59
C GLU A 117 -8.48 -11.04 -4.94
N THR A 118 -8.83 -9.74 -5.04
CA THR A 118 -10.08 -9.22 -4.50
C THR A 118 -10.58 -8.01 -5.28
N VAL A 119 -11.89 -7.85 -5.39
CA VAL A 119 -12.53 -6.63 -5.90
C VAL A 119 -12.94 -5.67 -4.77
N ALA A 120 -13.00 -6.16 -3.53
CA ALA A 120 -13.48 -5.39 -2.39
C ALA A 120 -12.45 -4.33 -1.98
N TRP A 121 -12.92 -3.15 -1.57
CA TRP A 121 -12.07 -2.16 -0.91
C TRP A 121 -11.47 -2.78 0.37
N VAL A 122 -10.15 -2.72 0.49
CA VAL A 122 -9.43 -3.30 1.64
C VAL A 122 -9.09 -2.17 2.59
N ILE A 123 -9.29 -2.40 3.89
CA ILE A 123 -8.85 -1.50 4.94
C ILE A 123 -7.92 -2.31 5.83
N PHE A 124 -6.63 -2.00 5.75
CA PHE A 124 -5.61 -2.62 6.58
C PHE A 124 -5.63 -2.06 8.00
N PRO A 125 -5.18 -2.83 9.00
CA PRO A 125 -5.11 -2.37 10.39
C PRO A 125 -4.31 -1.06 10.57
N TRP A 126 -3.35 -0.79 9.69
CA TRP A 126 -2.48 0.39 9.75
C TRP A 126 -3.02 1.65 9.06
N GLU A 127 -4.18 1.57 8.40
CA GLU A 127 -4.78 2.71 7.68
C GLU A 127 -6.19 3.08 8.18
N VAL A 128 -6.68 2.45 9.26
CA VAL A 128 -8.04 2.66 9.77
C VAL A 128 -8.38 4.14 9.97
N PHE A 129 -7.47 4.92 10.57
CA PHE A 129 -7.70 6.34 10.82
C PHE A 129 -7.80 7.16 9.52
N GLU A 130 -7.06 6.76 8.48
CA GLU A 130 -7.12 7.39 7.15
C GLU A 130 -8.44 7.05 6.45
N ALA A 131 -8.82 5.78 6.46
CA ALA A 131 -10.10 5.32 5.93
C ALA A 131 -11.29 6.06 6.54
N VAL A 132 -11.30 6.23 7.88
CA VAL A 132 -12.35 6.99 8.57
C VAL A 132 -12.38 8.46 8.12
N ARG A 133 -11.23 9.11 8.01
CA ARG A 133 -11.14 10.51 7.55
C ARG A 133 -11.63 10.67 6.12
N ASP A 134 -11.30 9.74 5.24
CA ASP A 134 -11.72 9.75 3.83
C ASP A 134 -13.23 9.55 3.69
N MET A 135 -13.81 8.62 4.45
CA MET A 135 -15.26 8.42 4.49
C MET A 135 -16.00 9.64 5.03
N ALA A 136 -15.46 10.30 6.06
CA ALA A 136 -16.03 11.54 6.58
C ALA A 136 -15.92 12.70 5.57
N ALA A 137 -14.85 12.76 4.77
CA ALA A 137 -14.73 13.73 3.69
C ALA A 137 -15.78 13.51 2.60
N LYS A 138 -16.12 12.26 2.28
CA LYS A 138 -17.25 11.94 1.36
C LYS A 138 -18.59 12.44 1.92
N CYS A 139 -18.80 12.32 3.24
CA CYS A 139 -19.99 12.87 3.88
C CYS A 139 -20.08 14.40 3.74
N ARG A 140 -18.96 15.10 3.97
CA ARG A 140 -18.89 16.57 3.80
C ARG A 140 -19.18 17.01 2.36
N ARG A 141 -18.84 16.19 1.37
CA ARG A 141 -19.16 16.43 -0.05
C ARG A 141 -20.58 16.00 -0.43
N LYS A 142 -21.41 15.60 0.54
CA LYS A 142 -22.79 15.10 0.35
C LYS A 142 -22.88 13.87 -0.56
N GLU A 143 -21.78 13.14 -0.72
CA GLU A 143 -21.79 11.86 -1.43
C GLU A 143 -22.47 10.79 -0.58
N TRP A 144 -22.25 10.83 0.74
CA TRP A 144 -22.76 9.88 1.73
C TRP A 144 -23.43 10.61 2.90
N SER A 145 -24.42 10.00 3.53
CA SER A 145 -24.94 10.45 4.83
C SER A 145 -24.08 9.95 5.99
N VAL A 146 -24.16 10.64 7.14
CA VAL A 146 -23.48 10.21 8.38
C VAL A 146 -23.92 8.81 8.81
N SER A 147 -25.21 8.49 8.64
CA SER A 147 -25.77 7.17 8.96
C SER A 147 -25.20 6.06 8.07
N GLU A 148 -25.02 6.32 6.78
CA GLU A 148 -24.39 5.38 5.85
C GLU A 148 -22.92 5.15 6.19
N MET A 149 -22.17 6.23 6.46
CA MET A 149 -20.78 6.13 6.90
C MET A 149 -20.66 5.33 8.19
N ARG A 150 -21.46 5.63 9.22
CA ARG A 150 -21.44 4.89 10.49
C ARG A 150 -21.73 3.41 10.26
N ARG A 151 -22.80 3.10 9.52
CA ARG A 151 -23.17 1.71 9.20
C ARG A 151 -22.03 0.97 8.52
N GLU A 152 -21.37 1.61 7.56
CA GLU A 152 -20.27 0.99 6.84
C GLU A 152 -19.05 0.79 7.74
N LEU A 153 -18.66 1.80 8.54
CA LEU A 153 -17.56 1.70 9.50
C LEU A 153 -17.75 0.55 10.50
N PHE A 154 -18.96 0.38 11.04
CA PHE A 154 -19.26 -0.75 11.93
C PHE A 154 -19.24 -2.08 11.19
N ARG A 155 -19.75 -2.13 9.94
CA ARG A 155 -19.76 -3.34 9.11
C ARG A 155 -18.35 -3.86 8.84
N ILE A 156 -17.38 -2.97 8.67
CA ILE A 156 -15.96 -3.32 8.45
C ILE A 156 -15.17 -3.52 9.75
N GLY A 157 -15.83 -3.45 10.91
CA GLY A 157 -15.22 -3.70 12.22
C GLY A 157 -14.45 -2.52 12.82
N VAL A 158 -14.68 -1.29 12.36
CA VAL A 158 -14.11 -0.10 13.02
C VAL A 158 -14.90 0.20 14.28
N GLU A 159 -14.19 0.21 15.42
CA GLU A 159 -14.80 0.50 16.72
C GLU A 159 -15.30 1.94 16.83
N GLU A 160 -16.40 2.15 17.56
CA GLU A 160 -17.00 3.48 17.74
C GLU A 160 -16.02 4.48 18.36
N GLN A 161 -15.17 4.03 19.28
CA GLN A 161 -14.15 4.87 19.91
C GLN A 161 -13.13 5.41 18.90
N VAL A 162 -12.76 4.61 17.89
CA VAL A 162 -11.86 5.04 16.82
C VAL A 162 -12.55 6.09 15.95
N VAL A 163 -13.83 5.91 15.64
CA VAL A 163 -14.62 6.90 14.88
C VAL A 163 -14.70 8.22 15.63
N LYS A 164 -15.06 8.19 16.93
CA LYS A 164 -15.13 9.37 17.81
C LYS A 164 -13.78 10.08 17.90
N ARG A 165 -12.70 9.34 18.07
CA ARG A 165 -11.34 9.90 18.15
C ARG A 165 -10.88 10.54 16.83
N CYS A 166 -11.22 9.93 15.69
CA CYS A 166 -10.86 10.44 14.36
C CYS A 166 -11.59 11.72 13.99
N LEU A 167 -12.87 11.82 14.33
CA LEU A 167 -13.76 12.86 13.83
C LEU A 167 -14.11 13.91 14.90
N GLY A 168 -13.67 13.71 16.14
CA GLY A 168 -14.08 14.51 17.30
C GLY A 168 -15.57 14.36 17.63
N GLU A 169 -16.07 15.21 18.54
CA GLU A 169 -17.51 15.36 18.81
C GLU A 169 -18.28 15.94 17.61
N ALA A 170 -17.58 16.38 16.55
CA ALA A 170 -18.15 17.06 15.38
C ALA A 170 -19.04 16.17 14.48
N VAL A 171 -19.31 14.91 14.86
CA VAL A 171 -20.27 14.02 14.19
C VAL A 171 -21.55 13.83 15.01
N GLU A 172 -21.71 14.55 16.12
CA GLU A 172 -22.99 14.58 16.87
C GLU A 172 -23.95 15.71 16.43
N VAL A 173 -23.59 16.56 15.48
CA VAL A 173 -24.48 17.68 15.08
C VAL A 173 -24.55 17.82 13.55
N ALA A 174 -25.49 17.08 12.95
CA ALA A 174 -26.38 17.51 11.85
C ALA A 174 -27.21 16.32 11.35
#